data_AF-A0A1H0ME11-F1
#
_entry.id   AF-A0A1H0ME11-F1
#
_cell.length_a   1.000
_cell.length_b   1.000
_cell.length_c   1.000
_cell.angle_alpha   90.00
_cell.angle_beta   90.00
_cell.angle_gamma   90.00
#
_symmetry.space_group_name_H-M   'P 1'
#
loop_
_entity.id
_entity.type
_entity.pdbx_description
1 polymer ?
#
loop_
_entity_poly.entity_id
_entity_poly.type
_entity_poly.pdbx_seq_one_letter_code
_entity_poly.pdbx_strand_id
1 'polypeptide(L)'
;MIPRFAVVPAIPTETGSTRNGSRFYCKTASIGFNLYDNEEKRRLPTHYASREEADKECVQLNDECLQRTLVERPEVTSTKYRA
;
A
#
# COMPACT_ATOMS: atom_id res chain seq x y z
N MET A 1 7.51 -10.39 10.62
CA MET A 1 7.57 -8.96 10.23
C MET A 1 6.18 -8.56 9.75
N ILE A 2 5.73 -7.36 10.10
CA ILE A 2 4.46 -6.82 9.60
C ILE A 2 4.77 -6.17 8.24
N PRO A 3 4.05 -6.50 7.15
CA PRO A 3 4.27 -5.87 5.85
C PRO A 3 3.97 -4.38 5.92
N ARG A 4 4.84 -3.56 5.31
CA ARG A 4 4.69 -2.10 5.27
C ARG A 4 3.47 -1.72 4.42
N PHE A 5 3.30 -2.38 3.28
CA PHE A 5 2.19 -2.11 2.38
C PHE A 5 1.12 -3.20 2.48
N ALA A 6 -0.14 -2.80 2.41
CA ALA A 6 -1.30 -3.70 2.40
C ALA A 6 -2.30 -3.30 1.31
N VAL A 7 -2.88 -4.27 0.61
CA VAL A 7 -3.94 -4.02 -0.37
C VAL A 7 -5.25 -3.70 0.35
N VAL A 8 -5.87 -2.59 -0.03
CA VAL A 8 -7.18 -2.16 0.47
C VAL A 8 -8.11 -1.84 -0.70
N PRO A 9 -9.43 -2.01 -0.56
CA PRO A 9 -10.38 -1.49 -1.54
C PRO A 9 -10.16 0.02 -1.75
N ALA A 10 -10.23 0.46 -3.00
CA ALA A 10 -10.14 1.88 -3.32
C ALA A 10 -11.29 2.63 -2.66
N ILE A 11 -11.03 3.87 -2.23
CA ILE A 11 -12.13 4.73 -1.80
C ILE A 11 -12.86 5.14 -3.08
N PRO A 12 -14.18 4.92 -3.21
CA PRO A 12 -14.92 5.48 -4.32
C PRO A 12 -14.76 7.00 -4.24
N THR A 13 -14.02 7.57 -5.18
CA THR A 13 -14.00 9.01 -5.38
C THR A 13 -15.40 9.39 -5.82
N GLU A 14 -16.15 9.96 -4.88
CA GLU A 14 -17.47 10.48 -5.13
C GLU A 14 -17.36 11.50 -6.26
N THR A 15 -17.60 11.06 -7.49
CA THR A 15 -17.81 11.96 -8.63
C THR A 15 -19.21 12.51 -8.44
N GLY A 16 -19.35 13.45 -7.49
CA GLY A 16 -20.58 14.15 -7.15
C GLY A 16 -21.74 13.23 -6.77
N SER A 17 -22.02 13.13 -5.47
CA SER A 17 -23.34 12.71 -5.01
C SER A 17 -24.38 13.67 -5.59
N THR A 18 -24.93 13.32 -6.76
CA THR A 18 -26.05 14.04 -7.33
C THR A 18 -27.24 13.63 -6.48
N ARG A 19 -27.54 14.47 -5.48
CA ARG A 19 -28.72 14.40 -4.62
C ARG A 19 -29.97 14.55 -5.49
N ASN A 20 -30.34 13.51 -6.21
CA ASN A 20 -31.62 13.44 -6.92
C ASN A 20 -32.28 12.12 -6.54
N GLY A 21 -33.45 12.21 -5.93
CA GLY A 21 -34.12 11.17 -5.15
C GLY A 21 -34.64 9.97 -5.93
N SER A 22 -33.80 9.33 -6.74
CA SER A 22 -34.03 8.00 -7.27
C SER A 22 -33.15 7.02 -6.50
N ARG A 23 -33.72 5.88 -6.09
CA ARG A 23 -32.97 4.78 -5.48
C ARG A 23 -32.01 4.22 -6.54
N PHE A 24 -30.85 4.85 -6.68
CA PHE A 24 -29.77 4.31 -7.47
C PHE A 24 -29.27 3.07 -6.74
N TYR A 25 -29.75 1.90 -7.15
CA TYR A 25 -28.96 0.69 -7.00
C TYR A 25 -27.62 0.99 -7.65
N CYS A 26 -26.60 1.21 -6.82
CA CYS A 26 -25.24 1.39 -7.30
C CYS A 26 -24.95 0.16 -8.16
N LYS A 27 -24.96 0.33 -9.49
CA LYS A 27 -24.24 -0.58 -10.36
C LYS A 27 -22.82 -0.43 -9.87
N THR A 28 -22.37 -1.41 -9.09
CA THR A 28 -21.02 -1.55 -8.56
C THR A 28 -20.09 -1.56 -9.76
N ALA A 29 -19.76 -0.38 -10.28
CA ALA A 29 -18.50 -0.17 -10.96
C ALA A 29 -17.48 -0.73 -9.99
N SER A 30 -16.73 -1.73 -10.42
CA SER A 30 -15.73 -2.40 -9.61
C SER A 30 -14.86 -1.31 -8.98
N ILE A 31 -15.08 -1.08 -7.68
CA ILE A 31 -14.25 -0.21 -6.89
C ILE A 31 -12.90 -0.91 -6.91
N GLY A 32 -11.91 -0.28 -7.55
CA GLY A 32 -10.59 -0.88 -7.70
C GLY A 32 -9.89 -1.05 -6.35
N PHE A 33 -8.57 -1.13 -6.36
CA PHE A 33 -7.76 -1.33 -5.17
C PHE A 33 -6.73 -0.21 -5.05
N ASN A 34 -6.42 0.16 -3.81
CA ASN A 34 -5.27 1.00 -3.50
C ASN A 34 -4.33 0.23 -2.57
N LEU A 35 -3.09 0.71 -2.48
CA LEU A 35 -2.15 0.27 -1.46
C LEU A 35 -2.22 1.19 -0.25
N TYR A 36 -2.19 0.61 0.94
CA TYR A 36 -2.10 1.32 2.22
C TYR A 36 -0.70 1.15 2.78
N ASP A 37 -0.02 2.26 3.05
CA ASP A 37 1.24 2.26 3.80
C ASP A 37 0.92 2.29 5.30
N ASN A 38 1.27 1.21 6.00
CA ASN A 38 1.09 1.04 7.45
C ASN A 38 2.05 1.92 8.27
N GLU A 39 3.22 2.26 7.74
CA GLU A 39 4.20 3.11 8.42
C GLU A 39 3.79 4.59 8.34
N GLU A 40 3.47 5.06 7.14
CA GLU A 40 3.02 6.44 6.91
C GLU A 40 1.52 6.64 7.20
N LYS A 41 0.81 5.54 7.50
CA LYS A 41 -0.63 5.48 7.80
C LYS A 41 -1.50 6.16 6.74
N ARG A 42 -1.08 6.09 5.47
CA ARG A 42 -1.74 6.75 4.34
C ARG A 42 -2.00 5.78 3.18
N ARG A 43 -3.05 6.06 2.40
CA ARG A 43 -3.30 5.39 1.13
C ARG A 43 -2.41 5.98 0.06
N LEU A 44 -1.76 5.13 -0.73
CA LEU A 44 -1.05 5.56 -1.93
C LEU A 44 -2.08 6.01 -2.99
N PRO A 45 -1.76 7.03 -3.80
CA PRO A 45 -2.65 7.54 -4.84
C PRO A 45 -2.84 6.56 -6.00
N THR A 46 -2.02 5.51 -6.07
CA THR A 46 -2.05 4.49 -7.12
C THR A 46 -3.32 3.66 -7.03
N HIS A 47 -4.06 3.59 -8.15
CA HIS A 47 -5.30 2.84 -8.28
C HIS A 47 -5.10 1.64 -9.21
N TYR A 48 -5.48 0.47 -8.75
CA TYR A 48 -5.43 -0.80 -9.48
C TYR A 48 -6.84 -1.25 -9.84
N ALA A 49 -7.04 -1.74 -11.06
CA ALA A 49 -8.37 -2.20 -11.48
C ALA A 49 -8.70 -3.59 -10.92
N SER A 50 -7.67 -4.43 -10.76
CA SER A 50 -7.80 -5.79 -10.25
C SER A 50 -7.03 -5.97 -8.94
N ARG A 51 -7.44 -6.96 -8.15
CA ARG A 51 -6.76 -7.31 -6.91
C ARG A 51 -5.40 -7.94 -7.19
N GLU A 52 -5.31 -8.77 -8.24
CA GLU A 52 -4.08 -9.45 -8.64
C GLU A 52 -2.97 -8.44 -8.97
N GLU A 53 -3.30 -7.34 -9.66
CA GLU A 53 -2.36 -6.25 -9.94
C GLU A 53 -1.88 -5.57 -8.65
N ALA A 54 -2.81 -5.27 -7.74
CA ALA A 54 -2.48 -4.64 -6.46
C ALA A 54 -1.64 -5.55 -5.56
N ASP A 55 -1.96 -6.85 -5.50
CA ASP A 55 -1.23 -7.83 -4.70
C ASP A 55 0.20 -8.01 -5.23
N LYS A 56 0.37 -8.04 -6.56
CA LYS A 56 1.71 -8.13 -7.18
C LYS A 56 2.59 -6.94 -6.78
N GLU A 57 2.07 -5.71 -6.90
CA GLU A 57 2.83 -4.52 -6.51
C GLU A 57 3.08 -4.49 -4.99
N CYS A 58 2.08 -4.88 -4.19
CA CYS A 58 2.19 -4.94 -2.73
C CYS A 58 3.35 -5.84 -2.30
N VAL A 59 3.47 -7.03 -2.90
CA VAL A 59 4.57 -7.97 -2.62
C VAL A 59 5.90 -7.33 -3.03
N GLN A 60 5.98 -6.76 -4.23
CA GLN A 60 7.21 -6.18 -4.74
C GLN A 60 7.73 -5.03 -3.86
N LEU A 61 6.85 -4.13 -3.42
CA LEU A 61 7.22 -3.01 -2.53
C LEU A 61 7.64 -3.47 -1.14
N ASN A 62 6.96 -4.50 -0.60
CA ASN A 62 7.33 -5.09 0.68
C ASN A 62 8.70 -5.77 0.61
N ASP A 63 8.99 -6.51 -0.46
CA ASP A 63 10.28 -7.15 -0.68
C ASP A 63 11.42 -6.14 -0.84
N GLU A 64 11.21 -5.07 -1.62
CA GLU A 64 12.19 -3.99 -1.76
C GLU A 64 12.45 -3.26 -0.44
N CYS A 65 11.39 -3.04 0.36
CA CYS A 65 11.52 -2.43 1.69
C CYS A 65 12.34 -3.31 2.62
N LEU A 66 12.08 -4.62 2.63
CA LEU A 66 12.84 -5.60 3.42
C LEU A 66 14.32 -5.63 3.00
N GLN A 67 14.60 -5.63 1.70
CA GLN A 67 15.97 -5.62 1.19
C GLN A 67 16.73 -4.35 1.62
N ARG A 68 16.10 -3.17 1.55
CA ARG A 68 16.70 -1.92 2.04
C ARG A 68 17.03 -1.98 3.53
N THR A 69 16.10 -2.44 4.37
CA THR A 69 16.33 -2.59 5.81
C THR A 69 17.47 -3.55 6.13
N LEU A 70 17.67 -4.59 5.32
CA LEU A 70 18.78 -5.54 5.50
C LEU A 70 20.13 -4.95 5.09
N VAL A 71 20.18 -4.12 4.05
CA VAL A 71 21.40 -3.46 3.56
C VAL A 71 21.84 -2.31 4.49
N GLU A 72 20.90 -1.63 5.15
CA GLU A 72 21.19 -0.52 6.07
C GLU A 72 21.63 -0.96 7.47
N ARG A 73 21.83 -2.26 7.75
CA ARG A 73 22.58 -2.64 8.96
C ARG A 73 24.08 -2.42 8.68
N PRO A 74 24.72 -1.34 9.16
CA PRO A 74 26.17 -1.35 9.18
C PRO A 74 26.57 -2.53 10.05
N GLU A 75 27.38 -3.42 9.51
CA GLU A 75 28.20 -4.28 10.33
C GLU A 75 29.03 -3.36 11.21
N VAL A 76 28.54 -3.08 12.42
CA VAL A 76 29.33 -2.47 13.49
C VAL A 76 30.34 -3.54 13.88
N THR A 77 31.38 -3.65 13.05
CA THR A 77 32.61 -4.34 13.41
C THR A 77 33.17 -3.53 14.55
N SER A 78 32.86 -4.00 15.76
CA SER A 78 33.48 -3.59 17.01
C SER A 78 34.97 -3.84 16.88
N THR A 79 35.72 -2.85 16.39
CA THR A 79 37.17 -2.80 16.53
C THR A 79 37.47 -2.55 18.00
N LYS A 80 37.51 -3.67 18.74
CA LYS A 80 37.98 -3.74 20.12
C LYS A 80 39.36 -3.10 20.20
N TYR A 81 39.47 -2.12 21.10
CA TYR A 81 40.61 -1.77 21.94
C TYR A 81 41.99 -2.23 21.44
N ARG A 82 42.79 -1.29 20.95
CA ARG A 82 44.25 -1.44 20.91
C ARG A 82 44.84 -0.48 21.93
N ALA A 83 45.26 -1.05 23.06
CA ALA A 83 46.13 -0.42 24.04
C ALA A 83 47.57 -0.33 23.48
#